data_AF-A0A075AWP6-F1
#
_entry.id   AF-A0A075AWP6-F1
#
_cell.length_a   1.000
_cell.length_b   1.000
_cell.length_c   1.000
_cell.angle_alpha   90.00
_cell.angle_beta   90.00
_cell.angle_gamma   90.00
#
_symmetry.space_group_name_H-M   'P 1'
#
loop_
_entity.id
_entity.type
_entity.pdbx_description
1 polymer ?
#
loop_
_entity_poly.entity_id
_entity_poly.type
_entity_poly.pdbx_seq_one_letter_code
_entity_poly.pdbx_strand_id
1 'polypeptide(L)'
;KLPKIPDHLFSQKLRFRSTSLGIFSLLLLVYHKSNNNTLIFLMQPCHVNLIILMCITLMTTPIRTYLFNVYLHNQWGVSWLAIFNPDLRSHHQPLETFNFFFEHIVLVVLPIYWIYSKKITVWKFSWKFAFQSYWCFAMYHAWILEPLSYISAQNLNYMMAPPPGPLRLFGTYYRNVMFIAGFILTVSTRLIVESIMLVIKYCNKQKKIYKLM
;
A
#
# COMPACT_ATOMS: atom_id res chain seq x y z
N LYS A 1 -21.89 32.08 -3.73
CA LYS A 1 -21.34 31.15 -2.71
C LYS A 1 -21.78 29.74 -3.09
N LEU A 2 -20.86 28.86 -3.52
CA LEU A 2 -21.19 27.46 -3.77
C LEU A 2 -21.62 26.79 -2.46
N PRO A 3 -22.68 25.96 -2.45
CA PRO A 3 -23.11 25.26 -1.25
C PRO A 3 -21.99 24.32 -0.77
N LYS A 4 -21.56 24.48 0.49
CA LYS A 4 -20.62 23.54 1.13
C LYS A 4 -21.33 22.21 1.30
N ILE A 5 -20.87 21.19 0.59
CA ILE A 5 -21.32 19.81 0.79
C ILE A 5 -20.96 19.40 2.22
N PRO A 6 -21.89 18.81 3.00
CA PRO A 6 -21.59 18.32 4.34
C PRO A 6 -20.48 17.26 4.34
N ASP A 7 -19.53 17.35 5.28
CA ASP A 7 -18.34 16.48 5.34
C ASP A 7 -18.64 14.98 5.45
N HIS A 8 -19.83 14.61 5.93
CA HIS A 8 -20.29 13.22 5.98
C HIS A 8 -20.70 12.71 4.59
N LEU A 9 -21.42 13.54 3.83
CA LEU A 9 -21.91 13.21 2.48
C LEU A 9 -20.76 13.15 1.47
N PHE A 10 -19.80 14.08 1.59
CA PHE A 10 -18.57 14.05 0.81
C PHE A 10 -17.74 12.80 1.10
N SER A 11 -17.61 12.43 2.39
CA SER A 11 -16.92 11.20 2.79
C SER A 11 -17.61 9.95 2.25
N GLN A 12 -18.95 9.90 2.19
CA GLN A 12 -19.67 8.75 1.68
C GLN A 12 -19.55 8.63 0.16
N LYS A 13 -19.70 9.73 -0.58
CA LYS A 13 -19.48 9.76 -2.03
C LYS A 13 -18.06 9.36 -2.40
N LEU A 14 -17.07 9.81 -1.63
CA LEU A 14 -15.68 9.43 -1.89
C LEU A 14 -15.43 7.96 -1.59
N ARG A 15 -15.93 7.40 -0.48
CA ARG A 15 -15.84 5.96 -0.19
C ARG A 15 -16.41 5.14 -1.34
N PHE A 16 -17.61 5.48 -1.78
CA PHE A 16 -18.25 4.79 -2.91
C PHE A 16 -17.39 4.86 -4.16
N ARG A 17 -16.95 6.07 -4.56
CA ARG A 17 -16.11 6.28 -5.74
C ARG A 17 -14.78 5.54 -5.66
N SER A 18 -14.05 5.63 -4.54
CA SER A 18 -12.77 4.96 -4.38
C SER A 18 -12.90 3.44 -4.42
N THR A 19 -13.97 2.89 -3.81
CA THR A 19 -14.23 1.46 -3.86
C THR A 19 -14.64 1.01 -5.26
N SER A 20 -15.50 1.74 -5.96
CA SER A 20 -15.87 1.41 -7.35
C SER A 20 -14.66 1.42 -8.28
N LEU A 21 -13.77 2.40 -8.13
CA LEU A 21 -12.52 2.48 -8.87
C LEU A 21 -11.57 1.31 -8.55
N GLY A 22 -11.44 0.94 -7.28
CA GLY A 22 -10.64 -0.21 -6.86
C GLY A 22 -11.19 -1.54 -7.41
N ILE A 23 -12.51 -1.72 -7.39
CA ILE A 23 -13.17 -2.89 -7.98
C ILE A 23 -12.91 -2.95 -9.49
N PHE A 24 -13.08 -1.83 -10.20
CA PHE A 24 -12.78 -1.78 -11.63
C PHE A 24 -11.33 -2.14 -11.94
N SER A 25 -10.38 -1.60 -11.17
CA SER A 25 -8.94 -1.93 -11.27
C SER A 25 -8.68 -3.42 -11.08
N LEU A 26 -9.31 -4.05 -10.08
CA LEU A 26 -9.17 -5.48 -9.82
C LEU A 26 -9.81 -6.35 -10.90
N LEU A 27 -10.98 -5.98 -11.42
CA LEU A 27 -11.63 -6.73 -12.50
C LEU A 27 -10.78 -6.69 -13.77
N LEU A 28 -10.22 -5.53 -14.11
CA LEU A 28 -9.31 -5.39 -15.24
C LEU A 28 -8.04 -6.23 -15.05
N LEU A 29 -7.49 -6.24 -13.83
CA LEU A 29 -6.36 -7.08 -13.48
C LEU A 29 -6.68 -8.58 -13.61
N VAL A 30 -7.80 -9.03 -13.06
CA VAL A 30 -8.26 -10.43 -13.17
C VAL A 30 -8.42 -10.82 -14.63
N TYR A 31 -9.01 -9.95 -15.45
CA TYR A 31 -9.10 -10.16 -16.90
C TYR A 31 -7.73 -10.35 -17.54
N HIS A 32 -6.77 -9.46 -17.26
CA HIS A 32 -5.43 -9.56 -17.83
C HIS A 32 -4.70 -10.84 -17.41
N LYS A 33 -4.74 -11.17 -16.12
CA LYS A 33 -4.05 -12.35 -15.58
C LYS A 33 -4.72 -13.66 -15.99
N SER A 34 -6.03 -13.65 -16.23
CA SER A 34 -6.76 -14.79 -16.82
C SER A 34 -6.29 -15.04 -18.25
N ASN A 35 -6.23 -14.00 -19.09
CA ASN A 35 -5.81 -14.12 -20.49
C ASN A 35 -4.36 -14.61 -20.63
N ASN A 36 -3.48 -14.21 -19.70
CA ASN A 36 -2.06 -14.56 -19.72
C ASN A 36 -1.74 -15.84 -18.92
N ASN A 37 -2.73 -16.58 -18.41
CA ASN A 37 -2.54 -17.76 -17.54
C ASN A 37 -1.61 -17.50 -16.33
N THR A 38 -1.69 -16.29 -15.78
CA THR A 38 -0.84 -15.77 -14.68
C THR A 38 -1.68 -15.39 -13.46
N LEU A 39 -2.82 -16.04 -13.25
CA LEU A 39 -3.75 -15.75 -12.15
C LEU A 39 -3.10 -15.80 -10.76
N ILE A 40 -2.07 -16.63 -10.58
CA ILE A 40 -1.35 -16.70 -9.31
C ILE A 40 -0.67 -15.36 -8.95
N PHE A 41 -0.33 -14.52 -9.94
CA PHE A 41 0.18 -13.18 -9.70
C PHE A 41 -0.86 -12.22 -9.08
N LEU A 42 -2.14 -12.60 -8.99
CA LEU A 42 -3.11 -11.86 -8.16
C LEU A 42 -2.72 -11.84 -6.66
N MET A 43 -1.88 -12.78 -6.24
CA MET A 43 -1.30 -12.82 -4.89
C MET A 43 -0.12 -11.85 -4.73
N GLN A 44 0.20 -11.00 -5.71
CA GLN A 44 1.21 -9.97 -5.48
C GLN A 44 0.75 -8.98 -4.40
N PRO A 45 1.68 -8.46 -3.56
CA PRO A 45 1.32 -7.61 -2.44
C PRO A 45 0.48 -6.38 -2.81
N CYS A 46 0.69 -5.76 -3.97
CA CYS A 46 -0.07 -4.60 -4.43
C CYS A 46 -1.58 -4.89 -4.51
N HIS A 47 -1.97 -5.99 -5.15
CA HIS A 47 -3.37 -6.37 -5.36
C HIS A 47 -4.06 -6.74 -4.05
N VAL A 48 -3.37 -7.51 -3.20
CA VAL A 48 -3.89 -7.86 -1.87
C VAL A 48 -4.04 -6.63 -0.99
N ASN A 49 -3.10 -5.69 -1.07
CA ASN A 49 -3.22 -4.42 -0.34
C ASN A 49 -4.31 -3.51 -0.89
N LEU A 50 -4.61 -3.55 -2.20
CA LEU A 50 -5.75 -2.84 -2.76
C LEU A 50 -7.05 -3.37 -2.16
N ILE A 51 -7.19 -4.70 -2.06
CA ILE A 51 -8.33 -5.34 -1.40
C ILE A 51 -8.40 -4.92 0.07
N ILE A 52 -7.30 -5.00 0.82
CA ILE A 52 -7.24 -4.57 2.23
C ILE A 52 -7.64 -3.10 2.38
N LEU A 53 -7.14 -2.21 1.52
CA LEU A 53 -7.43 -0.78 1.56
C LEU A 53 -8.91 -0.49 1.25
N MET A 54 -9.51 -1.22 0.31
CA MET A 54 -10.96 -1.15 0.06
C MET A 54 -11.76 -1.63 1.26
N CYS A 55 -11.38 -2.75 1.89
CA CYS A 55 -12.01 -3.24 3.12
C CYS A 55 -11.93 -2.18 4.24
N ILE A 56 -10.75 -1.61 4.47
CA ILE A 56 -10.55 -0.50 5.43
C ILE A 56 -11.48 0.67 5.10
N THR A 57 -11.61 1.03 3.82
CA THR A 57 -12.45 2.14 3.37
C THR A 57 -13.94 1.92 3.65
N LEU A 58 -14.40 0.67 3.53
CA LEU A 58 -15.79 0.29 3.78
C LEU A 58 -16.09 0.06 5.27
N MET A 59 -15.09 -0.33 6.07
CA MET A 59 -15.25 -0.60 7.49
C MET A 59 -15.71 0.62 8.31
N THR A 60 -16.58 0.36 9.28
CA THR A 60 -17.02 1.33 10.30
C THR A 60 -16.60 0.93 11.72
N THR A 61 -16.05 -0.27 11.88
CA THR A 61 -15.67 -0.87 13.15
C THR A 61 -14.33 -0.33 13.69
N PRO A 62 -14.06 -0.44 15.01
CA PRO A 62 -12.81 0.02 15.62
C PRO A 62 -11.55 -0.61 15.02
N ILE A 63 -11.64 -1.85 14.53
CA ILE A 63 -10.53 -2.58 13.89
C ILE A 63 -10.01 -1.87 12.65
N ARG A 64 -10.81 -1.01 12.01
CA ARG A 64 -10.39 -0.18 10.86
C ARG A 64 -9.13 0.61 11.17
N THR A 65 -9.07 1.24 12.33
CA THR A 65 -7.93 2.07 12.74
C THR A 65 -6.69 1.21 12.94
N TYR A 66 -6.85 0.04 13.55
CA TYR A 66 -5.77 -0.91 13.74
C TYR A 66 -5.19 -1.37 12.39
N LEU A 67 -6.04 -1.88 11.48
CA LEU A 67 -5.62 -2.35 10.16
C LEU A 67 -4.98 -1.25 9.33
N PHE A 68 -5.51 -0.04 9.38
CA PHE A 68 -4.94 1.11 8.69
C PHE A 68 -3.54 1.46 9.20
N ASN A 69 -3.30 1.38 10.52
CA ASN A 69 -1.97 1.63 11.05
C ASN A 69 -0.98 0.52 10.68
N VAL A 70 -1.40 -0.76 10.62
CA VAL A 70 -0.54 -1.85 10.10
C VAL A 70 -0.21 -1.62 8.63
N TYR A 71 -1.22 -1.27 7.82
CA TYR A 71 -1.05 -0.95 6.40
C TYR A 71 -0.01 0.15 6.17
N LEU A 72 -0.08 1.26 6.94
CA LEU A 72 0.85 2.38 6.80
C LEU A 72 2.32 2.00 7.04
N HIS A 73 2.60 1.02 7.90
CA HIS A 73 3.97 0.56 8.14
C HIS A 73 4.55 -0.16 6.92
N ASN A 74 3.73 -0.88 6.16
CA ASN A 74 4.18 -1.69 5.03
C ASN A 74 3.98 -1.01 3.66
N GLN A 75 3.58 0.26 3.65
CA GLN A 75 3.24 0.99 2.42
C GLN A 75 4.43 1.18 1.47
N TRP A 76 5.68 1.15 1.97
CA TRP A 76 6.88 1.30 1.14
C TRP A 76 7.00 0.24 0.05
N GLY A 77 6.85 -1.03 0.40
CA GLY A 77 7.12 -2.14 -0.50
C GLY A 77 5.99 -2.37 -1.49
N VAL A 78 4.77 -2.08 -1.04
CA VAL A 78 3.54 -2.30 -1.80
C VAL A 78 3.33 -1.23 -2.88
N SER A 79 3.73 0.02 -2.61
CA SER A 79 3.38 1.14 -3.50
C SER A 79 4.58 1.94 -3.95
N TRP A 80 5.37 2.44 -3.01
CA TRP A 80 6.47 3.36 -3.35
C TRP A 80 7.56 2.68 -4.18
N LEU A 81 7.98 1.48 -3.78
CA LEU A 81 9.02 0.74 -4.51
C LEU A 81 8.57 0.41 -5.95
N ALA A 82 7.31 0.02 -6.13
CA ALA A 82 6.76 -0.30 -7.45
C ALA A 82 6.55 0.94 -8.35
N ILE A 83 6.31 2.12 -7.77
CA ILE A 83 6.26 3.37 -8.55
C ILE A 83 7.66 3.79 -9.01
N PHE A 84 8.67 3.69 -8.15
CA PHE A 84 10.04 4.11 -8.46
C PHE A 84 10.82 3.09 -9.30
N ASN A 85 10.57 1.80 -9.09
CA ASN A 85 11.23 0.70 -9.81
C ASN A 85 10.15 -0.26 -10.34
N PRO A 86 9.37 0.17 -11.35
CA PRO A 86 8.28 -0.63 -11.87
C PRO A 86 8.80 -1.85 -12.64
N ASP A 87 8.24 -3.03 -12.36
CA ASP A 87 8.43 -4.20 -13.20
C ASP A 87 7.27 -4.32 -14.20
N LEU A 88 7.54 -3.90 -15.44
CA LEU A 88 6.55 -3.87 -16.53
C LEU A 88 6.80 -4.97 -17.57
N ARG A 89 7.70 -5.93 -17.31
CA ARG A 89 8.14 -6.90 -18.32
C ARG A 89 7.02 -7.80 -18.83
N SER A 90 6.03 -8.07 -17.98
CA SER A 90 4.88 -8.91 -18.32
C SER A 90 3.71 -8.11 -18.91
N HIS A 91 3.88 -6.82 -19.17
CA HIS A 91 2.80 -5.97 -19.67
C HIS A 91 2.73 -6.02 -21.19
N HIS A 92 1.72 -6.74 -21.70
CA HIS A 92 1.54 -6.92 -23.14
C HIS A 92 0.15 -6.52 -23.60
N GLN A 93 -0.79 -6.34 -22.66
CA GLN A 93 -2.17 -6.04 -22.96
C GLN A 93 -2.49 -4.55 -22.85
N PRO A 94 -3.48 -4.05 -23.63
CA PRO A 94 -3.90 -2.66 -23.54
C PRO A 94 -4.35 -2.34 -22.12
N LEU A 95 -4.06 -1.14 -21.65
CA LEU A 95 -4.38 -0.64 -20.31
C LEU A 95 -3.70 -1.37 -19.14
N GLU A 96 -2.89 -2.41 -19.35
CA GLU A 96 -2.20 -3.12 -18.25
C GLU A 96 -1.23 -2.20 -17.50
N THR A 97 -0.38 -1.48 -18.23
CA THR A 97 0.54 -0.49 -17.65
C THR A 97 -0.20 0.68 -17.00
N PHE A 98 -1.29 1.16 -17.60
CA PHE A 98 -2.09 2.21 -17.01
C PHE A 98 -2.72 1.76 -15.69
N ASN A 99 -3.34 0.58 -15.67
CA ASN A 99 -3.97 0.01 -14.48
C ASN A 99 -2.94 -0.25 -13.37
N PHE A 100 -1.74 -0.70 -13.74
CA PHE A 100 -0.63 -0.82 -12.80
C PHE A 100 -0.34 0.50 -12.10
N PHE A 101 -0.06 1.59 -12.83
CA PHE A 101 0.24 2.87 -12.17
C PHE A 101 -0.97 3.43 -11.42
N PHE A 102 -2.18 3.27 -11.98
CA PHE A 102 -3.41 3.70 -11.34
C PHE A 102 -3.59 3.04 -9.96
N GLU A 103 -3.46 1.72 -9.88
CA GLU A 103 -3.57 0.96 -8.64
C GLU A 103 -2.56 1.45 -7.59
N HIS A 104 -1.29 1.60 -7.98
CA HIS A 104 -0.23 2.03 -7.05
C HIS A 104 -0.42 3.48 -6.59
N ILE A 105 -0.92 4.37 -7.46
CA ILE A 105 -1.28 5.75 -7.08
C ILE A 105 -2.44 5.73 -6.08
N VAL A 106 -3.48 4.92 -6.30
CA VAL A 106 -4.62 4.79 -5.37
C VAL A 106 -4.15 4.32 -4.00
N LEU A 107 -3.26 3.32 -3.96
CA LEU A 107 -2.66 2.80 -2.72
C LEU A 107 -1.86 3.85 -1.94
N VAL A 108 -1.42 4.94 -2.58
CA VAL A 108 -0.71 6.06 -1.93
C VAL A 108 -1.65 7.20 -1.57
N VAL A 109 -2.44 7.67 -2.53
CA VAL A 109 -3.26 8.88 -2.41
C VAL A 109 -4.39 8.69 -1.41
N LEU A 110 -5.04 7.53 -1.41
CA LEU A 110 -6.21 7.29 -0.57
C LEU A 110 -5.85 7.27 0.94
N PRO A 111 -4.79 6.58 1.40
CA PRO A 111 -4.31 6.73 2.78
C PRO A 111 -3.95 8.16 3.15
N ILE A 112 -3.23 8.89 2.29
CA ILE A 112 -2.85 10.30 2.56
C ILE A 112 -4.11 11.16 2.74
N TYR A 113 -5.11 10.96 1.89
CA TYR A 113 -6.39 11.65 2.01
C TYR A 113 -7.09 11.35 3.35
N TRP A 114 -7.13 10.08 3.79
CA TRP A 114 -7.75 9.70 5.06
C TRP A 114 -7.06 10.33 6.27
N ILE A 115 -5.73 10.41 6.21
CA ILE A 115 -4.90 11.06 7.22
C ILE A 115 -5.17 12.57 7.25
N TYR A 116 -5.09 13.23 6.10
CA TYR A 116 -5.30 14.68 5.99
C TYR A 116 -6.71 15.10 6.43
N SER A 117 -7.71 14.32 6.04
CA SER A 117 -9.12 14.54 6.39
C SER A 117 -9.47 14.13 7.82
N LYS A 118 -8.49 13.64 8.60
CA LYS A 118 -8.64 13.17 9.99
C LYS A 118 -9.76 12.13 10.16
N LYS A 119 -10.01 11.32 9.13
CA LYS A 119 -11.08 10.31 9.13
C LYS A 119 -10.63 9.02 9.83
N ILE A 120 -9.32 8.75 9.84
CA ILE A 120 -8.72 7.62 10.54
C ILE A 120 -7.58 8.15 11.41
N THR A 121 -7.55 7.73 12.66
CA THR A 121 -6.52 8.15 13.61
C THR A 121 -5.22 7.43 13.29
N VAL A 122 -4.15 8.21 13.14
CA VAL A 122 -2.79 7.69 13.00
C VAL A 122 -2.17 7.62 14.39
N TRP A 123 -1.68 6.44 14.79
CA TRP A 123 -1.02 6.26 16.08
C TRP A 123 0.37 6.92 16.08
N LYS A 124 1.03 7.01 17.24
CA LYS A 124 2.45 7.35 17.29
C LYS A 124 3.28 6.13 16.90
N PHE A 125 4.54 6.33 16.53
CA PHE A 125 5.48 5.24 16.38
C PHE A 125 5.59 4.45 17.68
N SER A 126 5.66 3.13 17.55
CA SER A 126 5.91 2.20 18.64
C SER A 126 6.67 1.01 18.08
N TRP A 127 7.79 0.65 18.72
CA TRP A 127 8.59 -0.51 18.33
C TRP A 127 7.76 -1.79 18.28
N LYS A 128 6.92 -2.03 19.30
CA LYS A 128 6.05 -3.22 19.35
C LYS A 128 5.19 -3.33 18.09
N PHE A 129 4.63 -2.21 17.66
CA PHE A 129 3.73 -2.18 16.52
C PHE A 129 4.47 -2.23 15.17
N ALA A 130 5.67 -1.65 15.08
CA ALA A 130 6.54 -1.78 13.92
C ALA A 130 6.98 -3.24 13.71
N PHE A 131 7.42 -3.91 14.78
CA PHE A 131 7.72 -5.34 14.74
C PHE A 131 6.51 -6.16 14.32
N GLN A 132 5.35 -5.93 14.93
CA GLN A 132 4.13 -6.64 14.56
C GLN A 132 3.75 -6.44 13.08
N SER A 133 3.82 -5.20 12.59
CA SER A 133 3.49 -4.89 11.19
C SER A 133 4.47 -5.54 10.23
N TYR A 134 5.76 -5.53 10.55
CA TYR A 134 6.79 -6.23 9.79
C TYR A 134 6.57 -7.75 9.83
N TRP A 135 6.20 -8.33 10.97
CA TRP A 135 5.86 -9.75 11.09
C TRP A 135 4.69 -10.12 10.18
N CYS A 136 3.65 -9.30 10.08
CA CYS A 136 2.56 -9.54 9.12
C CYS A 136 3.07 -9.57 7.67
N PHE A 137 3.95 -8.63 7.32
CA PHE A 137 4.60 -8.62 5.99
C PHE A 137 5.46 -9.87 5.78
N ALA A 138 6.34 -10.20 6.73
CA ALA A 138 7.27 -11.32 6.61
C ALA A 138 6.55 -12.67 6.52
N MET A 139 5.51 -12.86 7.34
CA MET A 139 4.70 -14.07 7.31
C MET A 139 3.93 -14.21 6.01
N TYR A 140 3.39 -13.12 5.45
CA TYR A 140 2.75 -13.17 4.13
C TYR A 140 3.74 -13.64 3.04
N HIS A 141 4.97 -13.16 3.06
CA HIS A 141 5.99 -13.56 2.08
C HIS A 141 6.44 -15.03 2.29
N ALA A 142 6.73 -15.42 3.53
CA ALA A 142 7.26 -16.74 3.85
C ALA A 142 6.22 -17.85 3.82
N TRP A 143 4.97 -17.59 4.24
CA TRP A 143 3.94 -18.61 4.39
C TRP A 143 2.89 -18.62 3.29
N ILE A 144 2.80 -17.55 2.50
CA ILE A 144 1.84 -17.48 1.38
C ILE A 144 2.60 -17.40 0.05
N LEU A 145 3.41 -16.37 -0.16
CA LEU A 145 4.04 -16.17 -1.47
C LEU A 145 5.09 -17.24 -1.81
N GLU A 146 5.94 -17.61 -0.86
CA GLU A 146 6.99 -18.59 -1.10
C GLU A 146 6.43 -19.98 -1.43
N PRO A 147 5.52 -20.58 -0.63
CA PRO A 147 4.90 -21.86 -0.99
C PRO A 147 4.17 -21.81 -2.33
N LEU A 148 3.41 -20.74 -2.60
CA LEU A 148 2.71 -20.58 -3.88
C LEU A 148 3.69 -20.43 -5.05
N SER A 149 4.85 -19.82 -4.84
CA SER A 149 5.89 -19.71 -5.86
C SER A 149 6.45 -21.09 -6.23
N TYR A 150 6.70 -21.94 -5.23
CA TYR A 150 7.16 -23.31 -5.47
C TYR A 150 6.10 -24.17 -6.16
N ILE A 151 4.84 -24.11 -5.71
CA ILE A 151 3.75 -24.91 -6.27
C ILE A 151 3.47 -24.51 -7.74
N SER A 152 3.47 -23.21 -8.03
CA SER A 152 3.18 -22.71 -9.38
C SER A 152 4.39 -22.68 -10.31
N ALA A 153 5.60 -22.89 -9.78
CA ALA A 153 6.87 -22.61 -10.46
C ALA A 153 6.99 -21.17 -11.00
N GLN A 154 6.24 -20.22 -10.43
CA GLN A 154 6.26 -18.81 -10.80
C GLN A 154 6.91 -17.98 -9.69
N ASN A 155 7.83 -17.08 -10.04
CA ASN A 155 8.58 -16.30 -9.07
C ASN A 155 7.74 -15.13 -8.49
N LEU A 156 6.82 -15.44 -7.56
CA LEU A 156 5.98 -14.42 -6.92
C LEU A 156 6.83 -13.56 -6.00
N ASN A 157 6.67 -12.25 -6.16
CA ASN A 157 7.43 -11.21 -5.50
C ASN A 157 8.90 -11.54 -5.21
N TYR A 158 9.58 -12.19 -6.16
CA TYR A 158 10.99 -12.57 -6.02
C TYR A 158 11.30 -13.51 -4.85
N MET A 159 10.40 -14.45 -4.52
CA MET A 159 10.66 -15.45 -3.47
C MET A 159 11.64 -16.55 -3.90
N MET A 160 11.74 -16.84 -5.20
CA MET A 160 12.62 -17.89 -5.74
C MET A 160 13.88 -17.34 -6.39
N ALA A 161 13.78 -16.22 -7.12
CA ALA A 161 14.93 -15.57 -7.76
C ALA A 161 14.92 -14.05 -7.57
N PRO A 162 16.10 -13.40 -7.46
CA PRO A 162 16.18 -11.97 -7.24
C PRO A 162 15.59 -11.16 -8.39
N PRO A 163 15.06 -9.96 -8.11
CA PRO A 163 14.69 -9.02 -9.17
C PRO A 163 15.93 -8.60 -9.99
N PRO A 164 15.73 -8.14 -11.23
CA PRO A 164 16.77 -7.40 -11.92
C PRO A 164 17.17 -6.17 -11.09
N GLY A 165 18.48 -5.92 -10.94
CA GLY A 165 19.01 -4.78 -10.19
C GLY A 165 19.98 -5.18 -9.06
N PRO A 166 20.19 -4.30 -8.07
CA PRO A 166 21.27 -4.44 -7.08
C PRO A 166 21.12 -5.68 -6.19
N LEU A 167 19.89 -6.15 -5.97
CA LEU A 167 19.61 -7.36 -5.20
C LEU A 167 20.28 -8.61 -5.79
N ARG A 168 20.49 -8.65 -7.11
CA ARG A 168 21.18 -9.76 -7.78
C ARG A 168 22.65 -9.91 -7.35
N LEU A 169 23.29 -8.82 -6.91
CA LEU A 169 24.69 -8.82 -6.46
C LEU A 169 24.91 -9.64 -5.18
N PHE A 170 23.85 -9.85 -4.40
CA PHE A 170 23.92 -10.59 -3.14
C PHE A 170 23.79 -12.11 -3.29
N GLY A 171 23.66 -12.61 -4.53
CA GLY A 171 23.63 -14.05 -4.82
C GLY A 171 22.55 -14.77 -4.02
N THR A 172 22.90 -15.86 -3.34
CA THR A 172 21.98 -16.66 -2.50
C THR A 172 21.45 -15.89 -1.28
N TYR A 173 22.13 -14.83 -0.83
CA TYR A 173 21.74 -14.04 0.34
C TYR A 173 20.75 -12.91 0.02
N TYR A 174 20.33 -12.74 -1.24
CA TYR A 174 19.44 -11.64 -1.63
C TYR A 174 18.13 -11.59 -0.83
N ARG A 175 17.58 -12.75 -0.44
CA ARG A 175 16.36 -12.83 0.37
C ARG A 175 16.58 -12.24 1.76
N ASN A 176 17.69 -12.58 2.41
CA ASN A 176 18.02 -12.04 3.73
C ASN A 176 18.17 -10.52 3.66
N VAL A 177 18.85 -10.02 2.63
CA VAL A 177 18.99 -8.58 2.38
C VAL A 177 17.63 -7.92 2.15
N MET A 178 16.76 -8.54 1.36
CA MET A 178 15.40 -8.04 1.10
C MET A 178 14.56 -7.97 2.38
N PHE A 179 14.61 -8.98 3.26
CA PHE A 179 13.90 -8.96 4.53
C PHE A 179 14.47 -7.90 5.49
N ILE A 180 15.78 -7.79 5.62
CA ILE A 180 16.44 -6.76 6.46
C ILE A 180 16.10 -5.37 5.95
N ALA A 181 16.24 -5.13 4.64
CA ALA A 181 15.86 -3.87 4.01
C ALA A 181 14.37 -3.58 4.23
N GLY A 182 13.53 -4.62 4.15
CA GLY A 182 12.11 -4.47 4.40
C GLY A 182 11.78 -4.05 5.83
N PHE A 183 12.47 -4.60 6.82
CA PHE A 183 12.30 -4.16 8.22
C PHE A 183 12.72 -2.69 8.40
N ILE A 184 13.88 -2.31 7.85
CA ILE A 184 14.36 -0.92 7.90
C ILE A 184 13.33 0.01 7.26
N LEU A 185 12.85 -0.32 6.06
CA LEU A 185 11.87 0.50 5.35
C LEU A 185 10.52 0.57 6.07
N THR A 186 10.09 -0.51 6.74
CA THR A 186 8.88 -0.51 7.57
C THR A 186 8.98 0.51 8.71
N VAL A 187 10.14 0.58 9.37
CA VAL A 187 10.41 1.58 10.42
C VAL A 187 10.52 2.99 9.81
N SER A 188 11.31 3.16 8.75
CA SER A 188 11.56 4.46 8.12
C SER A 188 10.28 5.11 7.58
N THR A 189 9.44 4.34 6.89
CA THR A 189 8.15 4.84 6.35
C THR A 189 7.27 5.38 7.45
N ARG A 190 7.25 4.67 8.59
CA ARG A 190 6.45 5.09 9.71
C ARG A 190 6.94 6.41 10.30
N LEU A 191 8.24 6.54 10.50
CA LEU A 191 8.85 7.76 11.02
C LEU A 191 8.59 8.94 10.08
N ILE A 192 8.73 8.75 8.76
CA ILE A 192 8.43 9.77 7.76
C ILE A 192 6.97 10.24 7.87
N VAL A 193 6.00 9.33 7.93
CA VAL A 193 4.58 9.67 8.07
C VAL A 193 4.34 10.47 9.36
N GLU A 194 4.94 10.07 10.48
CA GLU A 194 4.81 10.80 11.74
C GLU A 194 5.43 12.21 11.67
N SER A 195 6.62 12.34 11.10
CA SER A 195 7.28 13.64 10.89
C SER A 195 6.42 14.58 10.04
N ILE A 196 5.87 14.10 8.93
CA ILE A 196 4.96 14.89 8.07
C ILE A 196 3.74 15.35 8.87
N MET A 197 3.15 14.47 9.68
CA MET A 197 1.98 14.80 10.50
C MET A 197 2.28 15.85 11.57
N LEU A 198 3.46 15.81 12.18
CA LEU A 198 3.92 16.83 13.12
C LEU A 198 4.08 18.19 12.44
N VAL A 199 4.67 18.23 11.25
CA VAL A 199 4.81 19.45 10.45
C VAL A 199 3.45 20.03 10.09
N ILE A 200 2.51 19.21 9.59
CA ILE A 200 1.15 19.66 9.27
C ILE A 200 0.45 20.24 10.51
N LYS A 201 0.59 19.60 11.67
CA LYS A 201 0.00 20.09 12.93
C LYS A 201 0.60 21.43 13.34
N TYR A 202 1.92 21.59 13.22
CA TYR A 202 2.63 22.84 13.50
C TYR A 202 2.16 23.97 12.59
N CYS A 203 2.14 23.75 11.27
CA CYS A 203 1.69 24.74 10.29
C CYS A 203 0.23 25.18 10.52
N ASN A 204 -0.65 24.25 10.87
CA ASN A 204 -2.04 24.55 11.19
C ASN A 204 -2.20 25.36 12.48
N LYS A 205 -1.36 25.10 13.50
CA LYS A 205 -1.32 25.90 14.73
C LYS A 205 -0.90 27.34 14.42
N GLN A 206 0.14 27.52 13.61
CA GLN A 206 0.62 28.85 13.22
C GLN A 206 -0.45 29.65 12.47
N LYS A 207 -1.10 29.05 11.46
CA LYS A 207 -2.21 29.71 10.73
C LYS A 207 -3.35 30.16 11.64
N LYS A 208 -3.66 29.42 12.71
CA LYS A 208 -4.70 29.81 13.67
C LYS A 208 -4.29 31.02 14.50
N ILE A 209 -3.01 31.11 14.89
CA ILE A 209 -2.47 32.25 15.65
C ILE A 209 -2.53 33.52 14.78
N TYR A 210 -2.05 33.47 13.54
CA TYR A 210 -2.09 34.62 12.62
C TYR A 210 -3.50 35.09 12.26
N LYS A 211 -4.53 34.25 12.41
CA LYS A 211 -5.93 34.64 12.15
C LYS A 211 -6.60 35.28 13.37
N LEU A 212 -5.98 35.18 14.54
CA LEU A 212 -6.46 35.76 15.80
C LEU A 212 -5.78 37.10 16.13
N MET A 213 -4.70 37.43 15.41
CA MET A 213 -4.04 38.74 15.40
C MET A 213 -4.64 39.58 14.27
#